data_AF-A0A2G8JXR0-F1
#
_entry.id   AF-A0A2G8JXR0-F1
#
_cell.length_a   1.000
_cell.length_b   1.000
_cell.length_c   1.000
_cell.angle_alpha   90.00
_cell.angle_beta   90.00
_cell.angle_gamma   90.00
#
_symmetry.space_group_name_H-M   'P 1'
#
loop_
_entity.id
_entity.type
_entity.pdbx_description
1 polymer ?
#
loop_
_entity_poly.entity_id
_entity_poly.type
_entity_poly.pdbx_seq_one_letter_code
_entity_poly.pdbx_strand_id
1 'polypeptide(L)'
;MNTGVMTQETSSELSQYGSTYLPATYVKFVESSGARVVPIFVNQSDSEYEDLFQSLNGLLLPGGLLDDQLMTSGYGRAGEMFYDLAKKKYDENGDLFPILGICQGYELLTRLAAGEDLLVSLESNDENLNLTMSQGYRNSRIFGDAADWILEALQNYAVTYNYHSFSVTPQVLYD
;
A
#
# COMPACT_ATOMS: atom_id res chain seq x y z
N MET A 1 -15.94 5.09 9.00
CA MET A 1 -15.37 4.09 8.08
C MET A 1 -14.35 3.25 8.84
N ASN A 2 -14.29 1.93 8.61
CA ASN A 2 -13.29 1.02 9.16
C ASN A 2 -12.27 0.69 8.07
N THR A 3 -11.02 1.02 8.29
CA THR A 3 -9.92 0.75 7.36
C THR A 3 -9.02 -0.30 7.96
N GLY A 4 -8.84 -1.39 7.22
CA GLY A 4 -7.87 -2.41 7.55
C GLY A 4 -6.46 -1.87 7.36
N VAL A 5 -5.55 -2.10 8.29
CA VAL A 5 -4.12 -1.79 8.11
C VAL A 5 -3.33 -3.06 8.37
N MET A 6 -2.60 -3.51 7.33
CA MET A 6 -1.90 -4.78 7.38
C MET A 6 -0.68 -4.71 8.31
N THR A 7 -0.57 -5.68 9.21
CA THR A 7 0.63 -5.90 10.02
C THR A 7 1.73 -6.54 9.17
N GLN A 8 2.95 -6.62 9.69
CA GLN A 8 4.07 -7.33 9.06
C GLN A 8 4.72 -8.27 10.08
N GLU A 9 5.38 -9.32 9.60
CA GLU A 9 6.23 -10.18 10.44
C GLU A 9 7.32 -9.36 11.14
N THR A 10 7.52 -9.63 12.43
CA THR A 10 8.65 -9.05 13.16
C THR A 10 9.97 -9.72 12.78
N SER A 11 11.05 -8.95 12.80
CA SER A 11 12.42 -9.45 12.75
C SER A 11 13.23 -8.94 13.95
N SER A 12 14.33 -9.63 14.26
CA SER A 12 15.32 -9.22 15.27
C SER A 12 14.70 -8.89 16.64
N GLU A 13 14.98 -7.72 17.20
CA GLU A 13 14.56 -7.33 18.54
C GLU A 13 13.04 -7.19 18.68
N LEU A 14 12.30 -6.96 17.59
CA LEU A 14 10.84 -6.83 17.65
C LEU A 14 10.16 -8.18 17.94
N SER A 15 10.80 -9.30 17.57
CA SER A 15 10.24 -10.64 17.77
C SER A 15 10.03 -11.01 19.24
N GLN A 16 10.67 -10.30 20.18
CA GLN A 16 10.43 -10.48 21.61
C GLN A 16 9.05 -9.95 22.07
N TYR A 17 8.45 -9.04 21.29
CA TYR A 17 7.19 -8.36 21.63
C TYR A 17 5.97 -8.95 20.89
N GLY A 18 6.19 -9.81 19.91
CA GLY A 18 5.14 -10.45 19.12
C GLY A 18 5.68 -11.02 17.82
N SER A 19 4.87 -11.83 17.12
CA SER A 19 5.22 -12.36 15.79
C SER A 19 4.98 -11.36 14.67
N THR A 20 4.19 -10.32 14.92
CA THR A 20 3.84 -9.28 13.95
C THR A 20 3.84 -7.89 14.60
N TYR A 21 4.02 -6.86 13.79
CA TYR A 21 3.98 -5.46 14.23
C TYR A 21 3.22 -4.58 13.24
N LEU A 22 2.77 -3.41 13.72
CA LEU A 22 2.13 -2.38 12.91
C LEU A 22 2.73 -1.02 13.30
N PRO A 23 3.41 -0.30 12.37
CA PRO A 23 3.94 1.01 12.69
C PRO A 23 2.81 2.00 13.02
N ALA A 24 2.92 2.67 14.16
CA ALA A 24 1.92 3.62 14.65
C ALA A 24 1.71 4.82 13.70
N THR A 25 2.66 5.12 12.82
CA THR A 25 2.55 6.17 11.81
C THR A 25 1.41 5.91 10.83
N TYR A 26 1.23 4.67 10.38
CA TYR A 26 0.11 4.29 9.51
C TYR A 26 -1.24 4.37 10.23
N VAL A 27 -1.26 4.04 11.53
CA VAL A 27 -2.47 4.21 12.37
C VAL A 27 -2.88 5.68 12.42
N LYS A 28 -1.94 6.55 12.78
CA LYS A 28 -2.17 8.01 12.84
C LYS A 28 -2.55 8.60 11.48
N PHE A 29 -1.95 8.11 10.40
CA PHE A 29 -2.28 8.53 9.05
C PHE A 29 -3.76 8.27 8.74
N VAL A 30 -4.23 7.04 8.98
CA VAL A 30 -5.64 6.67 8.78
C VAL A 30 -6.58 7.45 9.71
N GLU A 31 -6.26 7.53 11.00
CA GLU A 31 -7.09 8.26 11.98
C GLU A 31 -7.21 9.75 11.67
N SER A 32 -6.14 10.39 11.17
CA SER A 32 -6.16 11.80 10.80
C SER A 32 -7.09 12.11 9.62
N SER A 33 -7.46 11.10 8.82
CA SER A 33 -8.48 11.21 7.77
C SER A 33 -9.93 11.03 8.28
N GLY A 34 -10.11 10.75 9.58
CA GLY A 34 -11.43 10.49 10.19
C GLY A 34 -11.91 9.03 10.09
N ALA A 35 -11.03 8.11 9.68
CA ALA A 35 -11.31 6.67 9.67
C ALA A 35 -10.85 5.97 10.96
N ARG A 36 -11.43 4.81 11.27
CA ARG A 36 -10.98 3.93 12.36
C ARG A 36 -10.07 2.85 11.79
N VAL A 37 -9.05 2.46 12.55
CA VAL A 37 -8.10 1.42 12.17
C VAL A 37 -8.52 0.07 12.72
N VAL A 38 -8.44 -0.95 11.88
CA VAL A 38 -8.51 -2.37 12.26
C VAL A 38 -7.20 -3.04 11.85
N PRO A 39 -6.38 -3.53 12.79
CA PRO A 39 -5.19 -4.30 12.44
C PRO A 39 -5.56 -5.59 11.72
N ILE A 40 -4.96 -5.83 10.55
CA ILE A 40 -5.05 -7.11 9.85
C ILE A 40 -3.77 -7.88 10.13
N PHE A 41 -3.87 -8.87 11.02
CA PHE A 41 -2.76 -9.76 11.32
C PHE A 41 -2.40 -10.59 10.10
N VAL A 42 -1.11 -10.73 9.80
CA VAL A 42 -0.65 -11.68 8.77
C VAL A 42 -0.67 -13.11 9.31
N ASN A 43 -0.50 -14.08 8.42
CA ASN A 43 -0.48 -15.52 8.76
C ASN A 43 -1.79 -16.06 9.36
N GLN A 44 -2.93 -15.44 9.05
CA GLN A 44 -4.26 -15.94 9.41
C GLN A 44 -4.83 -16.89 8.35
N SER A 45 -5.95 -17.54 8.67
CA SER A 45 -6.70 -18.40 7.74
C SER A 45 -7.46 -17.59 6.69
N ASP A 46 -7.79 -18.24 5.56
CA ASP A 46 -8.56 -17.61 4.49
C ASP A 46 -9.93 -17.13 5.01
N SER A 47 -10.61 -17.95 5.82
CA SER A 47 -11.91 -17.57 6.42
C SER A 47 -11.82 -16.32 7.28
N GLU A 48 -10.73 -16.13 8.03
CA GLU A 48 -10.55 -14.92 8.86
C GLU A 48 -10.38 -13.68 7.98
N TYR A 49 -9.66 -13.78 6.86
CA TYR A 49 -9.52 -12.67 5.92
C TYR A 49 -10.84 -12.36 5.19
N GLU A 50 -11.64 -13.36 4.83
CA GLU A 50 -12.97 -13.16 4.24
C GLU A 50 -13.91 -12.42 5.22
N ASP A 51 -13.96 -12.84 6.48
CA ASP A 51 -14.77 -12.22 7.52
C ASP A 51 -14.35 -10.75 7.77
N LEU A 52 -13.02 -10.51 7.82
CA LEU A 52 -12.48 -9.16 7.93
C LEU A 52 -12.84 -8.31 6.71
N PHE A 53 -12.65 -8.83 5.50
CA PHE A 53 -12.95 -8.11 4.27
C PHE A 53 -14.41 -7.63 4.22
N GLN A 54 -15.36 -8.49 4.61
CA GLN A 54 -16.78 -8.14 4.68
C GLN A 54 -17.09 -7.04 5.72
N SER A 55 -16.25 -6.92 6.75
CA SER A 55 -16.41 -5.97 7.86
C SER A 55 -15.70 -4.62 7.64
N LEU A 56 -14.85 -4.53 6.61
CA LEU A 56 -14.00 -3.39 6.32
C LEU A 56 -14.52 -2.58 5.13
N ASN A 57 -14.05 -1.34 5.03
CA ASN A 57 -14.40 -0.41 3.96
C ASN A 57 -13.21 -0.08 3.04
N GLY A 58 -12.05 -0.65 3.31
CA GLY A 58 -10.83 -0.44 2.55
C GLY A 58 -9.62 -1.02 3.26
N LEU A 59 -8.50 -1.07 2.55
CA LEU A 59 -7.23 -1.62 3.01
C LEU A 59 -6.08 -0.63 2.78
N LEU A 60 -5.24 -0.48 3.79
CA LEU A 60 -3.92 0.12 3.68
C LEU A 60 -2.86 -0.97 3.80
N LEU A 61 -1.98 -1.03 2.82
CA LEU A 61 -0.79 -1.87 2.73
C LEU A 61 0.46 -1.02 3.05
N PRO A 62 1.01 -1.12 4.27
CA PRO A 62 2.17 -0.33 4.70
C PRO A 62 3.47 -0.64 3.93
N GLY A 63 4.42 0.30 4.00
CA GLY A 63 5.81 0.06 3.60
C GLY A 63 6.54 -0.89 4.56
N GLY A 64 7.60 -1.53 4.09
CA GLY A 64 8.35 -2.56 4.82
C GLY A 64 9.67 -2.88 4.11
N LEU A 65 10.34 -3.95 4.54
CA LEU A 65 11.67 -4.38 4.04
C LEU A 65 11.71 -5.89 3.75
N LEU A 66 10.62 -6.45 3.22
CA LEU A 66 10.56 -7.87 2.87
C LEU A 66 11.31 -8.20 1.57
N ASP A 67 11.45 -7.23 0.67
CA ASP A 67 12.20 -7.34 -0.59
C ASP A 67 11.91 -8.67 -1.31
N ASP A 68 12.91 -9.55 -1.45
CA ASP A 68 12.83 -10.86 -2.12
C ASP A 68 11.79 -11.81 -1.50
N GLN A 69 11.45 -11.62 -0.22
CA GLN A 69 10.49 -12.45 0.50
C GLN A 69 9.05 -11.96 0.34
N LEU A 70 8.82 -10.81 -0.31
CA LEU A 70 7.51 -10.18 -0.35
C LEU A 70 6.41 -11.14 -0.81
N MET A 71 6.59 -11.83 -1.94
CA MET A 71 5.59 -12.75 -2.49
C MET A 71 5.45 -14.07 -1.74
N THR A 72 6.41 -14.45 -0.89
CA THR A 72 6.38 -15.70 -0.11
C THR A 72 6.06 -15.48 1.37
N SER A 73 5.94 -14.22 1.80
CA SER A 73 5.60 -13.81 3.16
C SER A 73 4.10 -13.94 3.47
N GLY A 74 3.75 -13.94 4.76
CA GLY A 74 2.37 -13.82 5.20
C GLY A 74 1.74 -12.48 4.82
N TYR A 75 2.54 -11.40 4.75
CA TYR A 75 2.13 -10.10 4.21
C TYR A 75 1.71 -10.19 2.75
N GLY A 76 2.54 -10.79 1.89
CA GLY A 76 2.25 -10.99 0.48
C GLY A 76 0.99 -11.81 0.25
N ARG A 77 0.88 -12.98 0.91
CA ARG A 77 -0.30 -13.85 0.84
C ARG A 77 -1.57 -13.12 1.28
N ALA A 78 -1.53 -12.40 2.40
CA ALA A 78 -2.69 -11.65 2.88
C ALA A 78 -3.09 -10.53 1.91
N GLY A 79 -2.10 -9.79 1.39
CA GLY A 79 -2.35 -8.71 0.43
C GLY A 79 -2.94 -9.21 -0.89
N GLU A 80 -2.43 -10.33 -1.42
CA GLU A 80 -2.99 -11.02 -2.59
C GLU A 80 -4.45 -11.40 -2.36
N MET A 81 -4.76 -12.01 -1.22
CA MET A 81 -6.13 -12.39 -0.90
C MET A 81 -7.09 -11.18 -0.85
N PHE A 82 -6.70 -10.09 -0.21
CA PHE A 82 -7.52 -8.87 -0.18
C PHE A 82 -7.68 -8.22 -1.57
N TYR A 83 -6.63 -8.27 -2.39
CA TYR A 83 -6.66 -7.79 -3.76
C TYR A 83 -7.67 -8.58 -4.61
N ASP A 84 -7.64 -9.91 -4.52
CA ASP A 84 -8.56 -10.80 -5.24
C ASP A 84 -10.00 -10.62 -4.77
N LEU A 85 -10.22 -10.50 -3.45
CA LEU A 85 -11.55 -10.21 -2.89
C LEU A 85 -12.09 -8.86 -3.36
N ALA A 86 -11.25 -7.81 -3.40
CA ALA A 86 -11.64 -6.49 -3.89
C ALA A 86 -12.01 -6.51 -5.38
N LYS A 87 -11.20 -7.20 -6.20
CA LYS A 87 -11.46 -7.39 -7.63
C LYS A 87 -12.76 -8.15 -7.86
N LYS A 88 -12.93 -9.30 -7.19
CA LYS A 88 -14.15 -10.11 -7.26
C LYS A 88 -15.39 -9.30 -6.90
N LYS A 89 -15.33 -8.54 -5.80
CA LYS A 89 -16.45 -7.69 -5.35
C LYS A 89 -16.86 -6.70 -6.44
N TYR A 90 -15.87 -6.02 -7.04
CA TYR A 90 -16.12 -5.08 -8.12
C TYR A 90 -16.69 -5.77 -9.37
N ASP A 91 -16.16 -6.92 -9.78
CA ASP A 91 -16.63 -7.66 -10.95
C ASP A 91 -18.08 -8.18 -10.79
N GLU A 92 -18.46 -8.57 -9.57
CA GLU A 92 -19.79 -9.14 -9.29
C GLU A 92 -20.90 -8.09 -9.22
N ASN A 93 -20.63 -6.90 -8.66
CA ASN A 93 -21.68 -5.92 -8.37
C ASN A 93 -21.26 -4.44 -8.49
N GLY A 94 -20.02 -4.16 -8.91
CA GLY A 94 -19.50 -2.81 -9.04
C GLY A 94 -19.16 -2.12 -7.72
N ASP A 95 -19.20 -2.83 -6.58
CA ASP A 95 -18.87 -2.26 -5.28
C ASP A 95 -17.35 -2.11 -5.12
N LEU A 96 -16.92 -0.89 -4.79
CA LEU A 96 -15.53 -0.51 -4.70
C LEU A 96 -14.99 -0.78 -3.29
N PHE A 97 -13.94 -1.60 -3.23
CA PHE A 97 -13.12 -1.74 -2.03
C PHE A 97 -11.74 -1.09 -2.29
N PRO A 98 -11.48 0.13 -1.79
CA PRO A 98 -10.23 0.82 -2.05
C PRO A 98 -9.06 0.15 -1.34
N ILE A 99 -7.96 -0.05 -2.08
CA ILE A 99 -6.67 -0.51 -1.56
C ILE A 99 -5.62 0.57 -1.84
N LEU A 100 -4.92 1.01 -0.79
CA LEU A 100 -3.79 1.93 -0.89
C LEU A 100 -2.50 1.20 -0.51
N GLY A 101 -1.53 1.15 -1.41
CA GLY A 101 -0.19 0.62 -1.14
C GLY A 101 0.84 1.73 -1.02
N ILE A 102 1.67 1.67 0.02
CA ILE A 102 2.77 2.62 0.28
C ILE A 102 4.09 1.85 0.27
N CYS A 103 5.09 2.29 -0.52
CA CYS A 103 6.40 1.63 -0.65
C CYS A 103 6.27 0.13 -0.97
N GLN A 104 6.67 -0.78 -0.07
CA GLN A 104 6.45 -2.23 -0.21
C GLN A 104 4.98 -2.58 -0.55
N GLY A 105 4.00 -1.85 -0.02
CA GLY A 105 2.60 -2.04 -0.40
C GLY A 105 2.30 -1.68 -1.87
N TYR A 106 2.98 -0.67 -2.41
CA TYR A 106 2.91 -0.33 -3.84
C TYR A 106 3.58 -1.43 -4.68
N GLU A 107 4.76 -1.89 -4.27
CA GLU A 107 5.48 -2.99 -4.92
C GLU A 107 4.69 -4.30 -4.97
N LEU A 108 3.92 -4.60 -3.92
CA LEU A 108 3.00 -5.74 -3.92
C LEU A 108 1.89 -5.54 -4.95
N LEU A 109 1.24 -4.37 -4.95
CA LEU A 109 0.15 -4.07 -5.89
C LEU A 109 0.61 -4.13 -7.35
N THR A 110 1.82 -3.65 -7.67
CA THR A 110 2.34 -3.70 -9.04
C THR A 110 2.54 -5.15 -9.50
N ARG A 111 3.07 -6.02 -8.64
CA ARG A 111 3.23 -7.44 -8.95
C ARG A 111 1.90 -8.16 -9.13
N LEU A 112 0.94 -7.91 -8.25
CA LEU A 112 -0.40 -8.50 -8.32
C LEU A 112 -1.17 -8.03 -9.57
N ALA A 113 -1.03 -6.77 -9.95
CA ALA A 113 -1.68 -6.22 -11.13
C ALA A 113 -1.06 -6.73 -12.44
N ALA A 114 0.27 -6.84 -12.49
CA ALA A 114 0.99 -7.32 -13.68
C ALA A 114 0.97 -8.85 -13.82
N GLY A 115 0.89 -9.58 -12.70
CA GLY A 115 1.11 -11.03 -12.66
C GLY A 115 2.58 -11.45 -12.79
N GLU A 116 3.51 -10.49 -12.72
CA GLU A 116 4.95 -10.70 -12.82
C GLU A 116 5.73 -9.64 -12.03
N ASP A 117 7.05 -9.82 -11.90
CA ASP A 117 7.91 -8.84 -11.23
C ASP A 117 8.38 -7.74 -12.18
N LEU A 118 7.84 -6.53 -12.00
CA LEU A 118 8.20 -5.33 -12.75
C LEU A 118 9.22 -4.44 -12.01
N LEU A 119 9.69 -4.84 -10.83
CA LEU A 119 10.61 -4.01 -10.07
C LEU A 119 11.99 -3.95 -10.72
N VAL A 120 12.55 -2.76 -10.75
CA VAL A 120 13.96 -2.53 -11.10
C VAL A 120 14.70 -1.97 -9.89
N SER A 121 15.97 -2.30 -9.77
CA SER A 121 16.84 -1.72 -8.74
C SER A 121 17.03 -0.23 -9.03
N LEU A 122 16.51 0.60 -8.14
CA LEU A 122 16.61 2.06 -8.16
C LEU A 122 16.54 2.52 -6.72
N GLU A 123 17.70 2.64 -6.09
CA GLU A 123 17.77 2.98 -4.68
C GLU A 123 17.52 4.48 -4.46
N SER A 124 16.66 4.79 -3.50
CA SER A 124 16.50 6.12 -2.91
C SER A 124 16.45 5.94 -1.40
N ASN A 125 17.52 6.36 -0.74
CA ASN A 125 17.75 6.12 0.68
C ASN A 125 17.73 7.44 1.44
N ASP A 126 16.64 7.69 2.19
CA ASP A 126 16.47 8.90 3.02
C ASP A 126 16.49 10.19 2.19
N GLU A 127 15.68 10.22 1.14
CA GLU A 127 15.60 11.36 0.23
C GLU A 127 14.20 11.97 0.18
N ASN A 128 14.12 13.30 0.21
CA ASN A 128 12.89 13.99 -0.10
C ASN A 128 12.92 14.48 -1.55
N LEU A 129 11.88 14.19 -2.32
CA LEU A 129 11.75 14.56 -3.72
C LEU A 129 10.48 15.40 -3.94
N ASN A 130 10.43 16.09 -5.07
CA ASN A 130 9.20 16.64 -5.62
C ASN A 130 8.55 15.59 -6.55
N LEU A 131 7.29 15.83 -6.92
CA LEU A 131 6.56 15.00 -7.87
C LEU A 131 6.54 15.65 -9.25
N THR A 132 6.98 14.89 -10.25
CA THR A 132 6.67 15.19 -11.65
C THR A 132 5.27 14.66 -11.95
N MET A 133 4.28 15.55 -12.05
CA MET A 133 2.90 15.17 -12.31
C MET A 133 2.71 14.68 -13.74
N SER A 134 1.98 13.58 -13.93
CA SER A 134 1.65 13.04 -15.25
C SER A 134 0.60 13.88 -15.98
N GLN A 135 0.53 13.76 -17.31
CA GLN A 135 -0.49 14.45 -18.08
C GLN A 135 -1.90 14.05 -17.60
N GLY A 136 -2.76 15.04 -17.33
CA GLY A 136 -4.13 14.80 -16.91
C GLY A 136 -4.30 14.43 -15.43
N TYR A 137 -3.27 14.61 -14.58
CA TYR A 137 -3.36 14.32 -13.13
C TYR A 137 -4.59 14.95 -12.44
N ARG A 138 -5.07 16.10 -12.91
CA ARG A 138 -6.29 16.76 -12.39
C ARG A 138 -7.61 16.04 -12.71
N ASN A 139 -7.61 15.09 -13.64
CA ASN A 139 -8.75 14.21 -13.90
C ASN A 139 -8.67 12.90 -13.09
N SER A 140 -7.62 12.71 -12.28
CA SER A 140 -7.44 11.50 -11.47
C SER A 140 -8.29 11.55 -10.20
N ARG A 141 -8.60 10.36 -9.65
CA ARG A 141 -9.30 10.25 -8.36
C ARG A 141 -8.47 10.68 -7.15
N ILE A 142 -7.14 10.68 -7.25
CA ILE A 142 -6.24 11.02 -6.15
C ILE A 142 -6.03 12.54 -6.06
N PHE A 143 -5.73 13.18 -7.21
CA PHE A 143 -5.34 14.58 -7.25
C PHE A 143 -6.40 15.53 -7.78
N GLY A 144 -7.54 15.01 -8.27
CA GLY A 144 -8.58 15.84 -8.90
C GLY A 144 -9.17 16.90 -7.98
N ASP A 145 -9.37 16.55 -6.70
CA ASP A 145 -9.93 17.46 -5.69
C ASP A 145 -8.84 18.08 -4.78
N ALA A 146 -7.55 17.86 -5.08
CA ALA A 146 -6.47 18.43 -4.27
C ALA A 146 -6.41 19.95 -4.43
N ALA A 147 -6.22 20.67 -3.32
CA ALA A 147 -6.07 22.11 -3.34
C ALA A 147 -4.83 22.54 -4.15
N ASP A 148 -4.92 23.66 -4.87
CA ASP A 148 -3.83 24.11 -5.74
C ASP A 148 -2.50 24.29 -4.99
N TRP A 149 -2.53 24.81 -3.76
CA TRP A 149 -1.33 24.97 -2.94
C TRP A 149 -0.68 23.63 -2.55
N ILE A 150 -1.45 22.54 -2.41
CA ILE A 150 -0.92 21.19 -2.19
C ILE A 150 -0.23 20.72 -3.47
N LEU A 151 -0.87 20.91 -4.63
CA LEU A 151 -0.31 20.53 -5.92
C LEU A 151 0.97 21.31 -6.22
N GLU A 152 0.99 22.60 -5.91
CA GLU A 152 2.18 23.46 -6.00
C GLU A 152 3.29 22.99 -5.05
N ALA A 153 2.94 22.62 -3.82
CA ALA A 153 3.89 22.09 -2.85
C ALA A 153 4.56 20.80 -3.36
N LEU A 154 3.74 19.85 -3.81
CA LEU A 154 4.20 18.57 -4.36
C LEU A 154 5.10 18.74 -5.58
N GLN A 155 4.83 19.71 -6.46
CA GLN A 155 5.62 19.91 -7.69
C GLN A 155 6.92 20.69 -7.47
N ASN A 156 6.94 21.63 -6.53
CA ASN A 156 8.05 22.60 -6.42
C ASN A 156 8.96 22.38 -5.21
N TYR A 157 8.57 21.54 -4.26
CA TYR A 157 9.35 21.32 -3.04
C TYR A 157 9.60 19.84 -2.80
N ALA A 158 10.74 19.54 -2.18
CA ALA A 158 11.12 18.21 -1.73
C ALA A 158 10.30 17.80 -0.50
N VAL A 159 9.07 17.31 -0.73
CA VAL A 159 8.09 16.99 0.32
C VAL A 159 7.61 15.53 0.31
N THR A 160 8.09 14.72 -0.64
CA THR A 160 7.79 13.27 -0.67
C THR A 160 9.01 12.47 -0.24
N TYR A 161 8.87 11.78 0.88
CA TYR A 161 9.94 10.96 1.46
C TYR A 161 10.07 9.63 0.71
N ASN A 162 11.29 9.30 0.29
CA ASN A 162 11.66 8.09 -0.43
C ASN A 162 12.69 7.30 0.40
N TYR A 163 12.36 6.04 0.63
CA TYR A 163 13.21 5.07 1.33
C TYR A 163 12.91 3.68 0.78
N HIS A 164 13.52 3.33 -0.35
CA HIS A 164 13.29 2.08 -1.07
C HIS A 164 14.52 1.68 -1.90
N SER A 165 14.67 0.38 -2.14
CA SER A 165 15.74 -0.18 -2.97
C SER A 165 15.28 -0.46 -4.42
N PHE A 166 13.96 -0.50 -4.63
CA PHE A 166 13.34 -0.93 -5.86
C PHE A 166 12.21 0.01 -6.28
N SER A 167 12.01 0.14 -7.58
CA SER A 167 10.98 0.99 -8.16
C SER A 167 10.37 0.37 -9.41
N VAL A 168 9.23 0.91 -9.84
CA VAL A 168 8.67 0.66 -11.16
C VAL A 168 8.92 1.88 -12.03
N THR A 169 9.58 1.70 -13.16
CA THR A 169 9.84 2.79 -14.11
C THR A 169 8.72 2.89 -15.14
N PRO A 170 8.51 4.07 -15.76
CA PRO A 170 7.58 4.20 -16.88
C PRO A 170 7.88 3.22 -18.03
N GLN A 171 9.16 2.88 -18.25
CA GLN A 171 9.54 1.94 -19.31
C GLN A 171 8.92 0.56 -19.07
N VAL A 172 9.17 -0.05 -17.91
CA VAL A 172 8.66 -1.39 -17.60
C VAL A 172 7.14 -1.43 -17.36
N LEU A 173 6.49 -0.29 -17.12
CA LEU A 173 5.05 -0.21 -16.90
C LEU A 173 4.25 -0.13 -18.22
N TYR A 174 4.87 0.36 -19.30
CA TYR A 174 4.21 0.58 -20.60
C TYR A 174 4.72 -0.34 -21.73
N ASP A 175 5.72 -1.17 -21.45
CA ASP A 175 6.20 -2.24 -22.35
C ASP A 175 5.19 -3.41 -22.38
#